data_AF-A0A7X6LZ41-F1
#
_entry.id   AF-A0A7X6LZ41-F1
#
_cell.length_a   1.000
_cell.length_b   1.000
_cell.length_c   1.000
_cell.angle_alpha   90.00
_cell.angle_beta   90.00
_cell.angle_gamma   90.00
#
_symmetry.space_group_name_H-M   'P 1'
#
loop_
_entity.id
_entity.type
_entity.pdbx_description
1 polymer ?
#
loop_
_entity_poly.entity_id
_entity_poly.type
_entity_poly.pdbx_seq_one_letter_code
_entity_poly.pdbx_strand_id
1 'polypeptide(L)'
;MSAPKLGVGGAERAPLAVVIVIGSVIGAGLWGRVPWWIAPAAATVLAVSLTLRVNGRSGPRWLADWWSFRAGMAARAAAVQRRIPAREVSVPSGDCGVYETDSALIAMIQLAPNLDLPTVIAERELYTEDTVPVEALLPMLDQYGLVIDVDIVTTGQRVRPAGGYSMLYDQLIGTHPVVGDRMTWLVVRLDLQRNLVALSKRGPVADSGPRALASAANRIAARLRERGISAHPLPASALVEATRLLHGGVELTDLREKWGRLETSVPNRSVTSFLIDWSRMEGAGLDDCWSWNKGRTTVVVSLAGGALGARGLVRYVGPPVAGSPPGYLRPLGGRQAEALLASLPTETSVHDLPRPRSAGDLASAEQVSQLSIPIGPSGQILGAISGRPTHTLAMPLFDPARYNPRHRTIDVYAELPVAQQIVLRAMVVGADVEVYSARPQQWQQLVASVGDPDSLRLAPEPPGGRSTAAGSSATIAVFDQVPPAGSAAPTTVTINDPGAPRRRSADLAIDQVSSTAIDVSIPMRTVRVDLIEPRGETRYVNSAGDFPASGPPAISAPETLSAPPGQIPGVIRGGSNEVNR
;
A
#
# COMPACT_ATOMS: atom_id res chain seq x y z
N MET A 1 11.35 3.19 -23.54
CA MET A 1 12.44 4.18 -23.59
C MET A 1 11.82 5.51 -24.01
N SER A 2 11.51 6.42 -23.09
CA SER A 2 11.01 7.76 -23.45
C SER A 2 12.17 8.70 -23.71
N ALA A 3 12.03 9.50 -24.78
CA ALA A 3 13.00 10.51 -25.16
C ALA A 3 13.22 11.54 -24.03
N PRO A 4 14.47 11.97 -23.79
CA PRO A 4 14.78 12.95 -22.75
C PRO A 4 14.16 14.32 -23.09
N LYS A 5 13.49 14.96 -22.12
CA LYS A 5 13.05 16.36 -22.24
C LYS A 5 14.29 17.25 -22.08
N LEU A 6 14.70 17.90 -23.17
CA LEU A 6 15.81 18.86 -23.20
C LEU A 6 15.28 20.26 -22.90
N GLY A 7 15.84 20.91 -21.88
CA GLY A 7 15.55 22.31 -21.55
C GLY A 7 16.84 23.10 -21.40
N VAL A 8 16.87 24.32 -21.92
CA VAL A 8 18.01 25.25 -21.79
C VAL A 8 17.83 26.04 -20.50
N GLY A 9 18.77 25.93 -19.56
CA GLY A 9 18.74 26.66 -18.29
C GLY A 9 20.03 27.44 -18.04
N GLY A 10 19.94 28.55 -17.29
CA GLY A 10 21.09 29.41 -16.95
C GLY A 10 22.23 28.67 -16.25
N ALA A 11 23.47 29.05 -16.60
CA ALA A 11 24.71 28.42 -16.14
C ALA A 11 25.03 28.73 -14.67
N GLU A 12 25.47 27.73 -13.91
CA GLU A 12 25.92 27.88 -12.53
C GLU A 12 27.35 28.48 -12.49
N ARG A 13 27.61 29.47 -11.63
CA ARG A 13 28.89 30.20 -11.57
C ARG A 13 30.09 29.34 -11.11
N ALA A 14 29.84 28.36 -10.24
CA ALA A 14 30.88 27.51 -9.64
C ALA A 14 31.52 26.49 -10.63
N PRO A 15 30.77 25.70 -11.42
CA PRO A 15 31.37 24.81 -12.41
C PRO A 15 32.05 25.57 -13.55
N LEU A 16 31.62 26.80 -13.85
CA LEU A 16 32.21 27.66 -14.88
C LEU A 16 33.65 28.06 -14.52
N ALA A 17 33.91 28.39 -13.26
CA ALA A 17 35.25 28.75 -12.78
C ALA A 17 36.23 27.56 -12.83
N VAL A 18 35.82 26.38 -12.37
CA VAL A 18 36.65 25.15 -12.41
C VAL A 18 37.00 24.78 -13.85
N VAL A 19 36.04 24.91 -14.75
CA VAL A 19 36.20 24.62 -16.16
C VAL A 19 37.09 25.65 -16.87
N ILE A 20 37.01 26.94 -16.53
CA ILE A 20 37.92 27.97 -17.04
C ILE A 20 39.35 27.68 -16.58
N VAL A 21 39.55 27.32 -15.30
CA VAL A 21 40.89 27.03 -14.75
C VAL A 21 41.48 25.78 -15.39
N ILE A 22 40.73 24.66 -15.44
CA ILE A 22 41.19 23.42 -16.06
C ILE A 22 41.39 23.60 -17.58
N GLY A 23 40.48 24.31 -18.25
CA GLY A 23 40.56 24.62 -19.67
C GLY A 23 41.75 25.51 -20.02
N SER A 24 42.10 26.46 -19.14
CA SER A 24 43.27 27.33 -19.30
C SER A 24 44.59 26.55 -19.14
N VAL A 25 44.66 25.63 -18.17
CA VAL A 25 45.85 24.76 -17.96
C VAL A 25 46.03 23.77 -19.12
N ILE A 26 44.95 23.15 -19.59
CA ILE A 26 44.97 22.22 -20.73
C ILE A 26 45.28 22.97 -22.04
N GLY A 27 44.71 24.15 -22.23
CA GLY A 27 44.96 25.02 -23.39
C GLY A 27 46.40 25.52 -23.47
N ALA A 28 47.01 25.84 -22.32
CA ALA A 28 48.42 26.22 -22.24
C ALA A 28 49.36 25.04 -22.53
N GLY A 29 49.03 23.83 -22.08
CA GLY A 29 49.83 22.62 -22.32
C GLY A 29 49.75 22.04 -23.74
N LEU A 30 48.67 22.34 -24.48
CA LEU A 30 48.43 21.85 -25.84
C LEU A 30 48.77 22.88 -26.94
N TRP A 31 49.28 24.04 -26.56
CA TRP A 31 49.64 25.11 -27.48
C TRP A 31 50.73 24.64 -28.47
N GLY A 32 50.36 24.56 -29.76
CA GLY A 32 51.28 24.19 -30.85
C GLY A 32 51.34 22.70 -31.24
N ARG A 33 50.61 21.80 -30.56
CA ARG A 33 50.59 20.35 -30.91
C ARG A 33 49.25 19.83 -31.41
N VAL A 34 48.19 20.62 -31.31
CA VAL A 34 46.82 20.17 -31.55
C VAL A 34 46.18 20.97 -32.69
N PRO A 35 45.45 20.33 -33.61
CA PRO A 35 44.71 21.02 -34.65
C PRO A 35 43.76 22.08 -34.08
N TRP A 36 43.72 23.25 -34.73
CA TRP A 36 42.97 24.44 -34.28
C TRP A 36 41.46 24.21 -34.07
N TRP A 37 40.87 23.20 -34.71
CA TRP A 37 39.45 22.85 -34.57
C TRP A 37 39.10 22.12 -33.25
N ILE A 38 40.09 21.60 -32.52
CA ILE A 38 39.85 20.89 -31.26
C ILE A 38 39.42 21.85 -30.15
N ALA A 39 39.97 23.06 -30.11
CA ALA A 39 39.59 24.07 -29.13
C ALA A 39 38.10 24.49 -29.21
N PRO A 40 37.55 24.88 -30.38
CA PRO A 40 36.13 25.21 -30.50
C PRO A 40 35.23 23.98 -30.32
N ALA A 41 35.65 22.78 -30.76
CA ALA A 41 34.90 21.55 -30.52
C ALA A 41 34.81 21.22 -29.02
N ALA A 42 35.93 21.31 -28.29
CA ALA A 42 35.98 21.12 -26.85
C ALA A 42 35.14 22.16 -26.11
N ALA A 43 35.25 23.44 -26.48
CA ALA A 43 34.43 24.51 -25.92
C ALA A 43 32.93 24.30 -26.18
N THR A 44 32.57 23.79 -27.37
CA THR A 44 31.18 23.47 -27.71
C THR A 44 30.66 22.28 -26.90
N VAL A 45 31.40 21.17 -26.82
CA VAL A 45 31.02 20.01 -25.99
C VAL A 45 30.87 20.39 -24.53
N LEU A 46 31.77 21.23 -24.03
CA LEU A 46 31.76 21.75 -22.67
C LEU A 46 30.57 22.68 -22.42
N ALA A 47 30.31 23.62 -23.32
CA ALA A 47 29.14 24.51 -23.26
C ALA A 47 27.84 23.70 -23.31
N VAL A 48 27.74 22.72 -24.20
CA VAL A 48 26.59 21.81 -24.32
C VAL A 48 26.42 20.97 -23.04
N SER A 49 27.49 20.43 -22.47
CA SER A 49 27.45 19.67 -21.21
C SER A 49 27.01 20.52 -20.00
N LEU A 50 27.41 21.79 -19.98
CA LEU A 50 27.06 22.75 -18.92
C LEU A 50 25.65 23.32 -19.07
N THR A 51 25.14 23.42 -20.30
CA THR A 51 23.85 24.09 -20.60
C THR A 51 22.70 23.11 -20.81
N LEU A 52 22.95 21.90 -21.29
CA LEU A 52 21.91 20.88 -21.45
C LEU A 52 21.52 20.33 -20.08
N ARG A 53 20.30 20.65 -19.66
CA ARG A 53 19.65 20.01 -18.53
C ARG A 53 18.84 18.82 -19.03
N VAL A 54 19.29 17.61 -18.73
CA VAL A 54 18.50 16.40 -18.93
C VAL A 54 17.75 16.12 -17.63
N ASN A 55 16.42 16.14 -17.67
CA ASN A 55 15.55 15.96 -16.48
C ASN A 55 15.88 16.91 -15.32
N GLY A 56 16.25 18.16 -15.62
CA GLY A 56 16.53 19.19 -14.61
C GLY A 56 17.90 19.08 -13.91
N ARG A 57 18.75 18.11 -14.29
CA ARG A 57 20.13 17.99 -13.81
C ARG A 57 21.12 18.41 -14.90
N SER A 58 22.16 19.17 -14.53
CA SER A 58 23.30 19.44 -15.42
C SER A 58 24.21 18.21 -15.53
N GLY A 59 24.86 18.01 -16.68
CA GLY A 59 25.81 16.91 -16.91
C GLY A 59 26.86 16.69 -15.80
N PRO A 60 27.57 17.72 -15.31
CA PRO A 60 28.55 17.56 -14.23
C PRO A 60 27.92 17.13 -12.91
N ARG A 61 26.68 17.56 -12.61
CA ARG A 61 25.99 17.16 -11.39
C ARG A 61 25.54 15.70 -11.46
N TRP A 62 25.08 15.24 -12.62
CA TRP A 62 24.78 13.83 -12.82
C TRP A 62 26.03 12.96 -12.62
N LEU A 63 27.18 13.40 -13.14
CA LEU A 63 28.45 12.71 -12.92
C LEU A 63 28.84 12.71 -11.44
N ALA A 64 28.74 13.85 -10.75
CA ALA A 64 29.01 13.93 -9.31
C ALA A 64 28.07 13.03 -8.49
N ASP A 65 26.77 13.04 -8.79
CA ASP A 65 25.79 12.15 -8.15
C ASP A 65 26.16 10.69 -8.41
N TRP A 66 26.55 10.32 -9.63
CA TRP A 66 26.96 8.97 -10.00
C TRP A 66 28.25 8.51 -9.32
N TRP A 67 29.25 9.39 -9.22
CA TRP A 67 30.47 9.11 -8.47
C TRP A 67 30.17 8.94 -6.96
N SER A 68 29.35 9.83 -6.38
CA SER A 68 28.93 9.71 -4.98
C SER A 68 28.12 8.42 -4.73
N PHE A 69 27.30 8.03 -5.70
CA PHE A 69 26.56 6.78 -5.68
C PHE A 69 27.52 5.59 -5.66
N ARG A 70 28.49 5.54 -6.57
CA ARG A 70 29.47 4.44 -6.61
C ARG A 70 30.35 4.38 -5.38
N ALA A 71 30.86 5.51 -4.91
CA ALA A 71 31.73 5.58 -3.74
C ALA A 71 31.00 5.19 -2.45
N GLY A 72 29.72 5.60 -2.29
CA GLY A 72 28.93 5.32 -1.09
C GLY A 72 28.16 4.00 -1.09
N MET A 73 28.27 3.18 -2.15
CA MET A 73 27.45 1.97 -2.31
C MET A 73 27.64 0.96 -1.17
N ALA A 74 28.89 0.70 -0.78
CA ALA A 74 29.19 -0.24 0.31
C ALA A 74 28.68 0.26 1.67
N ALA A 75 28.85 1.56 1.96
CA ALA A 75 28.37 2.15 3.20
C ALA A 75 26.83 2.12 3.30
N ARG A 76 26.12 2.44 2.20
CA ARG A 76 24.66 2.35 2.15
C ARG A 76 24.14 0.92 2.26
N ALA A 77 24.82 -0.04 1.62
CA ALA A 77 24.48 -1.45 1.78
C ALA A 77 24.64 -1.91 3.25
N ALA A 78 25.73 -1.52 3.90
CA ALA A 78 25.93 -1.81 5.32
C ALA A 78 24.86 -1.16 6.22
N ALA A 79 24.47 0.09 5.92
CA ALA A 79 23.40 0.78 6.66
C ALA A 79 22.04 0.09 6.52
N VAL A 80 21.66 -0.36 5.31
CA VAL A 80 20.42 -1.12 5.08
C VAL A 80 20.41 -2.45 5.83
N GLN A 81 21.57 -3.08 6.02
CA GLN A 81 21.69 -4.37 6.67
C GLN A 81 21.87 -4.27 8.20
N ARG A 82 22.05 -3.06 8.74
CA ARG A 82 22.24 -2.83 10.17
C ARG A 82 20.99 -3.24 10.93
N ARG A 83 21.13 -4.20 11.86
CA ARG A 83 20.07 -4.54 12.81
C ARG A 83 20.09 -3.53 13.95
N ILE A 84 18.93 -2.97 14.26
CA ILE A 84 18.76 -2.04 15.37
C ILE A 84 18.17 -2.82 16.55
N PRO A 85 18.83 -2.84 17.72
CA PRO A 85 18.32 -3.56 18.89
C PRO A 85 17.08 -2.87 19.44
N ALA A 86 16.01 -3.64 19.67
CA ALA A 86 14.84 -3.17 20.41
C ALA A 86 15.03 -3.41 21.91
N ARG A 87 14.73 -2.41 22.72
CA ARG A 87 14.70 -2.47 24.18
C ARG A 87 13.30 -2.17 24.68
N GLU A 88 12.80 -2.97 25.61
CA GLU A 88 11.55 -2.68 26.32
C GLU A 88 11.81 -1.63 27.41
N VAL A 89 11.02 -0.57 27.43
CA VAL A 89 11.13 0.51 28.41
C VAL A 89 9.79 0.68 29.11
N SER A 90 9.74 0.30 30.39
CA SER A 90 8.57 0.53 31.24
C SER A 90 8.62 1.91 31.87
N VAL A 91 7.55 2.67 31.69
CA VAL A 91 7.30 3.96 32.36
C VAL A 91 5.95 3.92 33.06
N PRO A 92 5.66 4.81 34.03
CA PRO A 92 4.36 4.84 34.71
C PRO A 92 3.16 4.98 33.77
N SER A 93 3.37 5.52 32.56
CA SER A 93 2.34 5.67 31.54
C SER A 93 2.05 4.40 30.71
N GLY A 94 2.90 3.37 30.80
CA GLY A 94 2.81 2.14 30.02
C GLY A 94 4.16 1.66 29.51
N ASP A 95 4.18 0.45 28.95
CA ASP A 95 5.37 -0.11 28.30
C ASP A 95 5.52 0.41 26.88
N CYS A 96 6.76 0.52 26.41
CA CYS A 96 7.08 0.95 25.05
C CYS A 96 8.43 0.39 24.61
N GLY A 97 8.43 -0.20 23.42
CA GLY A 97 9.64 -0.60 22.72
C GLY A 97 10.36 0.61 22.13
N VAL A 98 11.68 0.66 22.34
CA VAL A 98 12.56 1.69 21.80
C VAL A 98 13.70 1.03 21.02
N TYR A 99 13.89 1.49 19.80
CA TYR A 99 15.11 1.24 19.04
C TYR A 99 16.18 2.24 19.44
N GLU A 100 17.31 1.72 19.90
CA GLU A 100 18.47 2.53 20.29
C GLU A 100 19.49 2.55 19.14
N THR A 101 19.72 3.74 18.57
CA THR A 101 20.79 4.00 17.59
C THR A 101 21.82 4.93 18.21
N ASP A 102 22.95 5.15 17.54
CA ASP A 102 24.06 5.97 18.06
C ASP A 102 23.66 7.44 18.25
N SER A 103 22.75 7.95 17.41
CA SER A 103 22.36 9.36 17.37
C SER A 103 20.91 9.64 17.80
N ALA A 104 20.03 8.66 17.59
CA ALA A 104 18.59 8.83 17.79
C ALA A 104 17.95 7.59 18.44
N LEU A 105 16.88 7.85 19.17
CA LEU A 105 15.99 6.83 19.72
C LEU A 105 14.69 6.83 18.91
N ILE A 106 14.15 5.64 18.58
CA ILE A 106 12.94 5.50 17.77
C ILE A 106 11.90 4.67 18.50
N ALA A 107 10.66 5.14 18.54
CA ALA A 107 9.50 4.42 19.03
C ALA A 107 8.40 4.39 17.95
N MET A 108 7.49 3.43 18.02
CA MET A 108 6.34 3.36 17.12
C MET A 108 5.03 3.34 17.89
N ILE A 109 4.03 4.04 17.36
CA ILE A 109 2.66 4.04 17.85
C ILE A 109 1.78 3.52 16.72
N GLN A 110 1.08 2.42 16.95
CA GLN A 110 0.09 1.90 16.00
C GLN A 110 -1.20 2.70 16.11
N LEU A 111 -1.76 3.09 14.97
CA LEU A 111 -3.10 3.66 14.87
C LEU A 111 -4.06 2.54 14.47
N ALA A 112 -4.90 2.12 15.41
CA ALA A 112 -5.85 1.04 15.20
C ALA A 112 -7.12 1.60 14.52
N PRO A 113 -7.64 0.90 13.50
CA PRO A 113 -8.78 1.38 12.74
C PRO A 113 -10.10 1.28 13.50
N ASN A 114 -11.03 2.17 13.20
CA ASN A 114 -12.41 2.04 13.63
C ASN A 114 -13.22 1.24 12.61
N LEU A 115 -13.34 -0.07 12.87
CA LEU A 115 -14.05 -1.02 12.00
C LEU A 115 -15.56 -0.76 11.85
N ASP A 116 -16.13 0.16 12.63
CA ASP A 116 -17.55 0.53 12.54
C ASP A 116 -17.80 1.64 11.51
N LEU A 117 -16.74 2.25 10.96
CA LEU A 117 -16.86 3.30 9.97
C LEU A 117 -16.76 2.70 8.55
N PRO A 118 -17.84 2.73 7.76
CA PRO A 118 -17.78 2.26 6.38
C PRO A 118 -16.98 3.20 5.50
N THR A 119 -16.40 2.65 4.44
CA THR A 119 -15.82 3.44 3.35
C THR A 119 -16.80 3.49 2.18
N VAL A 120 -17.14 4.69 1.71
CA VAL A 120 -17.94 4.88 0.51
C VAL A 120 -17.02 5.17 -0.67
N ILE A 121 -17.10 4.34 -1.69
CA ILE A 121 -16.34 4.51 -2.93
C ILE A 121 -17.27 5.15 -3.94
N ALA A 122 -17.02 6.42 -4.26
CA ALA A 122 -17.66 7.16 -5.33
C ALA A 122 -16.77 7.15 -6.58
N GLU A 123 -17.28 7.66 -7.71
CA GLU A 123 -16.61 7.58 -9.02
C GLU A 123 -15.16 8.12 -9.05
N ARG A 124 -14.86 9.12 -8.22
CA ARG A 124 -13.55 9.80 -8.20
C ARG A 124 -12.96 9.99 -6.82
N GLU A 125 -13.70 9.61 -5.77
CA GLU A 125 -13.34 9.91 -4.39
C GLU A 125 -13.64 8.71 -3.50
N LEU A 126 -12.76 8.47 -2.53
CA LEU A 126 -13.06 7.60 -1.40
C LEU A 126 -13.41 8.47 -0.20
N TYR A 127 -14.59 8.25 0.35
CA TYR A 127 -15.01 8.87 1.58
C TYR A 127 -14.88 7.87 2.73
N THR A 128 -14.03 8.20 3.70
CA THR A 128 -13.95 7.50 4.98
C THR A 128 -13.86 8.52 6.10
N GLU A 129 -14.56 8.24 7.18
CA GLU A 129 -14.55 9.07 8.40
C GLU A 129 -13.32 8.74 9.27
N ASP A 130 -12.72 7.55 9.10
CA ASP A 130 -11.58 7.08 9.89
C ASP A 130 -10.26 7.70 9.37
N THR A 131 -9.95 8.91 9.83
CA THR A 131 -8.79 9.67 9.37
C THR A 131 -8.03 10.32 10.52
N VAL A 132 -6.74 10.59 10.30
CA VAL A 132 -5.88 11.34 11.21
C VAL A 132 -5.56 12.69 10.56
N PRO A 133 -6.08 13.81 11.10
CA PRO A 133 -5.71 15.14 10.64
C PRO A 133 -4.26 15.45 11.02
N VAL A 134 -3.44 15.85 10.04
CA VAL A 134 -2.02 16.13 10.27
C VAL A 134 -1.83 17.33 11.19
N GLU A 135 -2.70 18.34 11.11
CA GLU A 135 -2.71 19.49 12.01
C GLU A 135 -2.80 19.09 13.49
N ALA A 136 -3.52 18.02 13.80
CA ALA A 136 -3.68 17.54 15.16
C ALA A 136 -2.37 17.00 15.76
N LEU A 137 -1.42 16.57 14.92
CA LEU A 137 -0.13 16.03 15.33
C LEU A 137 0.94 17.13 15.52
N LEU A 138 0.80 18.29 14.86
CA LEU A 138 1.82 19.35 14.92
C LEU A 138 2.11 19.86 16.35
N PRO A 139 1.11 20.12 17.21
CA PRO A 139 1.37 20.52 18.60
C PRO A 139 2.04 19.42 19.42
N MET A 140 1.99 18.17 18.96
CA MET A 140 2.59 17.04 19.67
C MET A 140 4.09 16.88 19.37
N LEU A 141 4.66 17.64 18.43
CA LEU A 141 6.10 17.60 18.11
C LEU A 141 6.99 18.16 19.23
N ASP A 142 6.44 19.01 20.10
CA ASP A 142 7.10 19.44 21.34
C ASP A 142 6.49 18.69 22.54
N GLN A 143 7.33 17.94 23.25
CA GLN A 143 6.95 17.13 24.39
C GLN A 143 7.70 17.57 25.65
N TYR A 144 7.15 18.57 26.34
CA TYR A 144 7.70 19.09 27.60
C TYR A 144 9.18 19.51 27.45
N GLY A 145 9.46 20.32 26.43
CA GLY A 145 10.81 20.82 26.14
C GLY A 145 11.70 19.80 25.42
N LEU A 146 11.12 18.73 24.89
CA LEU A 146 11.78 17.79 23.99
C LEU A 146 11.21 17.96 22.59
N VAL A 147 12.08 18.25 21.63
CA VAL A 147 11.72 18.30 20.22
C VAL A 147 11.79 16.89 19.66
N ILE A 148 10.65 16.33 19.27
CA ILE A 148 10.53 15.01 18.67
C ILE A 148 10.09 15.13 17.21
N ASP A 149 10.58 14.20 16.40
CA ASP A 149 10.18 14.10 15.00
C ASP A 149 9.13 13.00 14.86
N VAL A 150 8.04 13.27 14.14
CA VAL A 150 6.97 12.31 13.91
C VAL A 150 6.77 12.11 12.43
N ASP A 151 6.82 10.86 11.99
CA ASP A 151 6.46 10.46 10.63
C ASP A 151 5.24 9.56 10.66
N ILE A 152 4.29 9.84 9.77
CA ILE A 152 3.11 9.00 9.56
C ILE A 152 3.45 8.00 8.48
N VAL A 153 3.54 6.73 8.83
CA VAL A 153 3.91 5.64 7.92
C VAL A 153 2.68 4.76 7.71
N THR A 154 2.09 4.83 6.52
CA THR A 154 0.97 3.99 6.11
C THR A 154 1.46 2.96 5.10
N THR A 155 1.28 1.69 5.38
CA THR A 155 1.57 0.59 4.45
C THR A 155 0.30 -0.17 4.12
N GLY A 156 0.23 -0.71 2.91
CA GLY A 156 -0.92 -1.49 2.53
C GLY A 156 -0.85 -2.06 1.12
N GLN A 157 -1.88 -2.83 0.79
CA GLN A 157 -2.08 -3.43 -0.52
C GLN A 157 -3.57 -3.33 -0.89
N ARG A 158 -3.83 -3.12 -2.18
CA ARG A 158 -5.19 -3.10 -2.72
C ARG A 158 -5.86 -4.46 -2.53
N VAL A 159 -5.14 -5.50 -2.94
CA VAL A 159 -5.53 -6.90 -2.93
C VAL A 159 -4.31 -7.76 -2.59
N ARG A 160 -4.55 -9.01 -2.17
CA ARG A 160 -3.50 -10.02 -2.02
C ARG A 160 -2.76 -10.23 -3.36
N PRO A 161 -1.41 -10.32 -3.37
CA PRO A 161 -0.62 -10.34 -4.62
C PRO A 161 -0.76 -11.61 -5.46
N ALA A 162 -1.32 -12.69 -4.90
CA ALA A 162 -1.48 -13.99 -5.56
C ALA A 162 -2.95 -14.44 -5.53
N GLY A 163 -3.33 -15.28 -6.50
CA GLY A 163 -4.66 -15.88 -6.63
C GLY A 163 -5.44 -15.39 -7.84
N GLY A 164 -6.10 -16.32 -8.54
CA GLY A 164 -6.93 -16.00 -9.72
C GLY A 164 -8.10 -15.09 -9.39
N TYR A 165 -8.59 -15.13 -8.15
CA TYR A 165 -9.68 -14.27 -7.69
C TYR A 165 -9.20 -12.84 -7.37
N SER A 166 -7.99 -12.66 -6.83
CA SER A 166 -7.39 -11.34 -6.57
C SER A 166 -7.31 -10.48 -7.83
N MET A 167 -7.03 -11.09 -8.99
CA MET A 167 -7.05 -10.40 -10.29
C MET A 167 -8.46 -9.93 -10.70
N LEU A 168 -9.49 -10.75 -10.48
CA LEU A 168 -10.87 -10.39 -10.81
C LEU A 168 -11.38 -9.28 -9.88
N TYR A 169 -11.02 -9.35 -8.61
CA TYR A 169 -11.39 -8.32 -7.64
C TYR A 169 -10.65 -6.99 -7.87
N ASP A 170 -9.36 -7.02 -8.26
CA ASP A 170 -8.63 -5.80 -8.69
C ASP A 170 -9.29 -5.15 -9.92
N GLN A 171 -9.82 -5.96 -10.85
CA GLN A 171 -10.61 -5.46 -11.99
C GLN A 171 -11.94 -4.85 -11.54
N LEU A 172 -12.61 -5.42 -10.54
CA LEU A 172 -13.84 -4.87 -9.96
C LEU A 172 -13.59 -3.51 -9.32
N ILE A 173 -12.50 -3.37 -8.56
CA ILE A 173 -12.10 -2.08 -7.96
C ILE A 173 -11.74 -1.07 -9.06
N GLY A 174 -11.09 -1.52 -10.14
CA GLY A 174 -10.66 -0.67 -11.24
C GLY A 174 -9.63 0.36 -10.79
N THR A 175 -9.83 1.62 -11.14
CA THR A 175 -8.88 2.72 -10.84
C THR A 175 -9.05 3.34 -9.45
N HIS A 176 -10.09 2.95 -8.70
CA HIS A 176 -10.35 3.54 -7.39
C HIS A 176 -9.20 3.22 -6.41
N PRO A 177 -8.71 4.18 -5.62
CA PRO A 177 -7.65 3.94 -4.64
C PRO A 177 -8.08 3.18 -3.37
N VAL A 178 -8.85 2.10 -3.54
CA VAL A 178 -9.26 1.19 -2.46
C VAL A 178 -8.05 0.40 -1.97
N VAL A 179 -7.87 0.35 -0.65
CA VAL A 179 -6.79 -0.41 -0.01
C VAL A 179 -7.40 -1.44 0.91
N GLY A 180 -7.40 -2.70 0.49
CA GLY A 180 -8.03 -3.79 1.22
C GLY A 180 -7.37 -4.08 2.57
N ASP A 181 -6.04 -4.04 2.63
CA ASP A 181 -5.24 -4.16 3.85
C ASP A 181 -4.39 -2.90 4.00
N ARG A 182 -4.70 -2.08 5.00
CA ARG A 182 -4.00 -0.83 5.31
C ARG A 182 -3.70 -0.78 6.81
N MET A 183 -2.44 -0.55 7.13
CA MET A 183 -1.95 -0.34 8.49
C MET A 183 -1.20 0.99 8.56
N THR A 184 -1.42 1.73 9.65
CA THR A 184 -0.78 3.04 9.87
C THR A 184 -0.08 3.07 11.21
N TRP A 185 1.15 3.58 11.21
CA TRP A 185 1.93 3.85 12.41
C TRP A 185 2.43 5.28 12.42
N LEU A 186 2.65 5.80 13.63
CA LEU A 186 3.48 6.97 13.87
C LEU A 186 4.86 6.49 14.28
N VAL A 187 5.89 6.87 13.52
CA VAL A 187 7.30 6.66 13.88
C VAL A 187 7.77 7.93 14.59
N VAL A 188 8.08 7.81 15.88
CA VAL A 188 8.51 8.92 16.74
C VAL A 188 10.01 8.81 16.97
N ARG A 189 10.77 9.84 16.59
CA ARG A 189 12.23 9.89 16.75
C ARG A 189 12.62 10.99 17.73
N LEU A 190 13.57 10.67 18.59
CA LEU A 190 14.21 11.61 19.51
C LEU A 190 15.71 11.66 19.19
N ASP A 191 16.14 12.75 18.57
CA ASP A 191 17.56 13.07 18.40
C ASP A 191 18.17 13.41 19.77
N LEU A 192 19.19 12.65 20.17
CA LEU A 192 19.84 12.79 21.47
C LEU A 192 20.68 14.06 21.57
N GLN A 193 21.31 14.50 20.48
CA GLN A 193 22.14 15.71 20.45
C GLN A 193 21.26 16.95 20.51
N ARG A 194 20.19 17.01 19.71
CA ARG A 194 19.23 18.12 19.69
C ARG A 194 18.58 18.34 21.05
N ASN A 195 18.34 17.25 21.79
CA ASN A 195 17.66 17.27 23.08
C ASN A 195 18.60 17.15 24.29
N LEU A 196 19.91 17.23 24.09
CA LEU A 196 20.91 16.95 25.13
C LEU A 196 20.71 17.79 26.39
N VAL A 197 20.45 19.10 26.24
CA VAL A 197 20.24 20.03 27.36
C VAL A 197 18.98 19.72 28.16
N ALA A 198 17.91 19.28 27.49
CA ALA A 198 16.67 18.91 28.16
C ALA A 198 16.76 17.55 28.85
N LEU A 199 17.49 16.61 28.25
CA LEU A 199 17.71 15.27 28.78
C LEU A 199 18.67 15.28 29.97
N SER A 200 19.77 16.04 29.92
CA SER A 200 20.76 16.09 31.00
C SER A 200 20.19 16.60 32.33
N LYS A 201 19.15 17.45 32.29
CA LYS A 201 18.40 17.89 33.48
C LYS A 201 17.64 16.76 34.17
N ARG A 202 17.35 15.68 33.46
CA ARG A 202 16.59 14.51 33.95
C ARG A 202 17.48 13.37 34.44
N GLY A 203 18.81 13.51 34.27
CA GLY A 203 19.80 12.51 34.63
C GLY A 203 20.70 12.11 33.45
N PRO A 204 21.42 10.98 33.58
CA PRO A 204 22.25 10.45 32.50
C PRO A 204 21.43 10.15 31.25
N VAL A 205 21.88 10.65 30.09
CA VAL A 205 21.15 10.58 28.82
C VAL A 205 20.83 9.14 28.40
N ALA A 206 21.74 8.20 28.67
CA ALA A 206 21.57 6.78 28.37
C ALA A 206 20.34 6.16 29.06
N ASP A 207 20.00 6.63 30.26
CA ASP A 207 18.84 6.14 31.02
C ASP A 207 17.61 7.03 30.84
N SER A 208 17.82 8.35 30.80
CA SER A 208 16.73 9.32 30.70
C SER A 208 16.14 9.41 29.29
N GLY A 209 16.94 9.20 28.25
CA GLY A 209 16.53 9.29 26.84
C GLY A 209 15.43 8.29 26.50
N PRO A 210 15.65 6.98 26.66
CA PRO A 210 14.64 5.96 26.35
C PRO A 210 13.36 6.14 27.16
N ARG A 211 13.46 6.46 28.47
CA ARG A 211 12.30 6.76 29.33
C ARG A 211 11.55 8.00 28.88
N ALA A 212 12.26 9.04 28.45
CA ALA A 212 11.65 10.26 27.94
C ALA A 212 10.88 10.03 26.64
N LEU A 213 11.45 9.25 25.71
CA LEU A 213 10.78 8.87 24.47
C LEU A 213 9.56 7.97 24.74
N ALA A 214 9.70 6.94 25.57
CA ALA A 214 8.59 6.06 25.96
C ALA A 214 7.43 6.83 26.60
N SER A 215 7.74 7.80 27.46
CA SER A 215 6.75 8.69 28.06
C SER A 215 6.09 9.61 27.02
N ALA A 216 6.88 10.15 26.07
CA ALA A 216 6.35 10.98 24.99
C ALA A 216 5.42 10.17 24.08
N ALA A 217 5.79 8.95 23.69
CA ALA A 217 4.96 8.08 22.87
C ALA A 217 3.61 7.76 23.55
N ASN A 218 3.63 7.40 24.84
CA ASN A 218 2.40 7.16 25.60
C ASN A 218 1.50 8.40 25.70
N ARG A 219 2.09 9.61 25.85
CA ARG A 219 1.32 10.86 25.87
C ARG A 219 0.71 11.19 24.52
N ILE A 220 1.45 11.02 23.42
CA ILE A 220 0.94 11.21 22.06
C ILE A 220 -0.25 10.26 21.83
N ALA A 221 -0.09 8.98 22.17
CA ALA A 221 -1.16 8.00 22.07
C ALA A 221 -2.39 8.37 22.93
N ALA A 222 -2.19 8.84 24.16
CA ALA A 222 -3.28 9.33 25.01
C ALA A 222 -4.02 10.52 24.40
N ARG A 223 -3.29 11.51 23.85
CA ARG A 223 -3.88 12.68 23.17
C ARG A 223 -4.66 12.31 21.91
N LEU A 224 -4.22 11.28 21.18
CA LEU A 224 -4.97 10.75 20.04
C LEU A 224 -6.25 10.05 20.48
N ARG A 225 -6.18 9.25 21.55
CA ARG A 225 -7.36 8.59 22.15
C ARG A 225 -8.38 9.59 22.68
N GLU A 226 -7.94 10.70 23.29
CA GLU A 226 -8.82 11.82 23.69
C GLU A 226 -9.61 12.42 22.51
N ARG A 227 -9.08 12.28 21.28
CA ARG A 227 -9.71 12.75 20.03
C ARG A 227 -10.45 11.64 19.28
N GLY A 228 -10.65 10.48 19.90
CA GLY A 228 -11.37 9.34 19.30
C GLY A 228 -10.52 8.47 18.36
N ILE A 229 -9.22 8.72 18.23
CA ILE A 229 -8.31 7.92 17.42
C ILE A 229 -7.66 6.85 18.30
N SER A 230 -7.92 5.57 18.01
CA SER A 230 -7.36 4.46 18.77
C SER A 230 -5.86 4.34 18.51
N ALA A 231 -5.02 4.58 19.52
CA ALA A 231 -3.57 4.63 19.38
C ALA A 231 -2.87 3.84 20.49
N HIS A 232 -1.92 2.99 20.09
CA HIS A 232 -1.20 2.06 20.96
C HIS A 232 0.31 2.15 20.74
N PRO A 233 1.10 2.62 21.72
CA PRO A 233 2.55 2.48 21.69
C PRO A 233 2.92 0.99 21.60
N LEU A 234 3.84 0.65 20.71
CA LEU A 234 4.24 -0.74 20.50
C LEU A 234 5.27 -1.17 21.55
N PRO A 235 5.11 -2.34 22.19
CA PRO A 235 6.20 -2.98 22.94
C PRO A 235 7.32 -3.43 22.00
N ALA A 236 8.48 -3.82 22.55
CA ALA A 236 9.67 -4.13 21.76
C ALA A 236 9.46 -5.28 20.77
N SER A 237 8.71 -6.32 21.14
CA SER A 237 8.38 -7.44 20.26
C SER A 237 7.51 -7.00 19.07
N ALA A 238 6.44 -6.23 19.35
CA ALA A 238 5.55 -5.70 18.33
C ALA A 238 6.23 -4.66 17.43
N LEU A 239 7.17 -3.88 17.97
CA LEU A 239 8.00 -2.95 17.21
C LEU A 239 8.85 -3.69 16.15
N VAL A 240 9.46 -4.81 16.54
CA VAL A 240 10.22 -5.68 15.62
C VAL A 240 9.32 -6.30 14.56
N GLU A 241 8.14 -6.76 14.94
CA GLU A 241 7.16 -7.31 13.99
C GLU A 241 6.65 -6.25 13.01
N ALA A 242 6.28 -5.06 13.49
CA ALA A 242 5.84 -3.94 12.64
C ALA A 242 6.95 -3.51 11.66
N THR A 243 8.20 -3.47 12.11
CA THR A 243 9.35 -3.19 11.25
C THR A 243 9.49 -4.24 10.15
N ARG A 244 9.30 -5.52 10.48
CA ARG A 244 9.32 -6.62 9.50
C ARG A 244 8.17 -6.51 8.50
N LEU A 245 6.97 -6.12 8.91
CA LEU A 245 5.85 -5.84 8.00
C LEU A 245 6.19 -4.71 7.04
N LEU A 246 6.84 -3.65 7.54
CA LEU A 246 7.32 -2.54 6.72
C LEU A 246 8.45 -2.93 5.75
N HIS A 247 9.09 -4.10 5.86
CA HIS A 247 9.97 -4.58 4.78
C HIS A 247 9.18 -5.03 3.54
N GLY A 248 7.86 -5.21 3.66
CA GLY A 248 7.00 -5.64 2.57
C GLY A 248 7.33 -7.04 2.04
N GLY A 249 7.86 -7.90 2.92
CA GLY A 249 8.26 -9.28 2.64
C GLY A 249 9.58 -9.43 1.88
N VAL A 250 10.42 -8.38 1.85
CA VAL A 250 11.78 -8.43 1.28
C VAL A 250 12.81 -8.53 2.40
N GLU A 251 13.82 -9.38 2.25
CA GLU A 251 14.94 -9.45 3.18
C GLU A 251 15.96 -8.34 2.87
N LEU A 252 16.28 -7.50 3.86
CA LEU A 252 17.16 -6.34 3.67
C LEU A 252 18.59 -6.74 3.24
N THR A 253 19.04 -7.93 3.63
CA THR A 253 20.36 -8.47 3.25
C THR A 253 20.45 -8.87 1.78
N ASP A 254 19.33 -9.10 1.12
CA ASP A 254 19.26 -9.50 -0.29
C ASP A 254 19.17 -8.30 -1.24
N LEU A 255 19.00 -7.08 -0.70
CA LEU A 255 18.81 -5.89 -1.51
C LEU A 255 20.10 -5.40 -2.16
N ARG A 256 20.05 -5.24 -3.48
CA ARG A 256 21.12 -4.63 -4.28
C ARG A 256 20.67 -3.32 -4.87
N GLU A 257 21.35 -2.24 -4.51
CA GLU A 257 21.02 -0.91 -5.00
C GLU A 257 21.45 -0.71 -6.46
N LYS A 258 20.47 -0.44 -7.33
CA LYS A 258 20.67 0.16 -8.64
C LYS A 258 20.26 1.63 -8.59
N TRP A 259 20.67 2.38 -9.61
CA TRP A 259 20.40 3.82 -9.68
C TRP A 259 18.92 4.16 -9.46
N GLY A 260 17.99 3.45 -10.10
CA GLY A 260 16.56 3.78 -10.03
C GLY A 260 15.72 2.89 -9.10
N ARG A 261 16.28 1.79 -8.56
CA ARG A 261 15.54 0.80 -7.76
C ARG A 261 16.47 -0.05 -6.90
N LEU A 262 15.93 -0.72 -5.90
CA LEU A 262 16.59 -1.86 -5.25
C LEU A 262 16.08 -3.16 -5.86
N GLU A 263 17.01 -4.03 -6.25
CA GLU A 263 16.69 -5.37 -6.73
C GLU A 263 16.81 -6.38 -5.60
N THR A 264 15.94 -7.38 -5.63
CA THR A 264 16.02 -8.59 -4.80
C THR A 264 16.37 -9.77 -5.70
N SER A 265 16.87 -10.86 -5.11
CA SER A 265 17.05 -12.15 -5.76
C SER A 265 15.73 -12.75 -6.28
N VAL A 266 14.59 -12.38 -5.70
CA VAL A 266 13.28 -12.89 -6.13
C VAL A 266 12.88 -12.26 -7.47
N PRO A 267 12.63 -13.08 -8.52
CA PRO A 267 12.20 -12.56 -9.82
C PRO A 267 10.93 -11.71 -9.72
N ASN A 268 10.85 -10.69 -10.57
CA ASN A 268 9.70 -9.79 -10.65
C ASN A 268 9.33 -9.12 -9.31
N ARG A 269 10.31 -8.93 -8.44
CA ARG A 269 10.17 -8.15 -7.21
C ARG A 269 11.28 -7.11 -7.14
N SER A 270 10.91 -5.88 -6.83
CA SER A 270 11.85 -4.77 -6.66
C SER A 270 11.26 -3.75 -5.69
N VAL A 271 12.13 -2.98 -5.08
CA VAL A 271 11.74 -1.86 -4.22
C VAL A 271 12.06 -0.56 -4.95
N THR A 272 11.07 0.29 -5.16
CA THR A 272 11.25 1.59 -5.81
C THR A 272 10.60 2.68 -4.99
N SER A 273 11.38 3.71 -4.67
CA SER A 273 10.96 4.85 -3.84
C SER A 273 11.00 6.15 -4.62
N PHE A 274 9.99 6.98 -4.38
CA PHE A 274 9.78 8.29 -5.00
C PHE A 274 9.47 9.34 -3.94
N LEU A 275 9.95 10.56 -4.15
CA LEU A 275 9.56 11.71 -3.34
C LEU A 275 8.26 12.29 -3.91
N ILE A 276 7.36 12.73 -3.04
CA ILE A 276 6.10 13.38 -3.43
C ILE A 276 6.37 14.87 -3.67
N ASP A 277 5.84 15.36 -4.79
CA ASP A 277 5.84 16.76 -5.18
C ASP A 277 4.45 17.35 -4.90
N TRP A 278 4.30 17.99 -3.73
CA TRP A 278 3.05 18.57 -3.25
C TRP A 278 2.48 19.66 -4.15
N SER A 279 3.32 20.38 -4.90
CA SER A 279 2.84 21.41 -5.84
C SER A 279 2.26 20.82 -7.12
N ARG A 280 2.39 19.51 -7.34
CA ARG A 280 1.85 18.79 -8.51
C ARG A 280 0.72 17.84 -8.16
N MET A 281 0.32 17.82 -6.89
CA MET A 281 -0.82 17.07 -6.36
C MET A 281 -2.13 17.88 -6.46
N GLU A 282 -2.27 18.73 -7.48
CA GLU A 282 -3.51 19.51 -7.68
C GLU A 282 -4.65 18.56 -8.08
N GLY A 283 -5.63 18.37 -7.19
CA GLY A 283 -6.77 17.46 -7.37
C GLY A 283 -6.48 15.96 -7.16
N ALA A 284 -5.20 15.57 -7.17
CA ALA A 284 -4.72 14.21 -6.86
C ALA A 284 -4.38 14.12 -5.37
N GLY A 285 -5.22 13.46 -4.58
CA GLY A 285 -4.94 13.22 -3.17
C GLY A 285 -3.79 12.24 -2.96
N LEU A 286 -3.34 12.06 -1.71
CA LEU A 286 -2.39 10.99 -1.36
C LEU A 286 -2.92 9.60 -1.77
N ASP A 287 -4.24 9.47 -1.92
CA ASP A 287 -4.87 8.23 -2.31
C ASP A 287 -4.44 7.73 -3.70
N ASP A 288 -4.08 8.62 -4.63
CA ASP A 288 -3.59 8.25 -5.96
C ASP A 288 -2.29 7.43 -5.91
N CYS A 289 -1.53 7.52 -4.81
CA CYS A 289 -0.37 6.68 -4.60
C CYS A 289 -0.71 5.18 -4.57
N TRP A 290 -1.95 4.80 -4.21
CA TRP A 290 -2.41 3.42 -4.09
C TRP A 290 -2.97 2.83 -5.38
N SER A 291 -3.28 3.63 -6.41
CA SER A 291 -3.88 3.14 -7.66
C SER A 291 -2.84 2.81 -8.74
N TRP A 292 -1.67 3.45 -8.70
CA TRP A 292 -0.70 3.38 -9.78
C TRP A 292 0.10 2.06 -9.84
N ASN A 293 0.44 1.45 -8.71
CA ASN A 293 1.24 0.22 -8.67
C ASN A 293 0.48 -0.93 -7.98
N LYS A 294 0.63 -2.14 -8.52
CA LYS A 294 -0.04 -3.36 -8.03
C LYS A 294 0.66 -4.07 -6.87
N GLY A 295 1.79 -3.54 -6.40
CA GLY A 295 2.54 -4.06 -5.26
C GLY A 295 2.04 -3.56 -3.91
N ARG A 296 2.79 -3.89 -2.86
CA ARG A 296 2.61 -3.29 -1.54
C ARG A 296 3.16 -1.87 -1.57
N THR A 297 2.34 -0.91 -1.16
CA THR A 297 2.66 0.52 -1.19
C THR A 297 2.87 0.99 0.24
N THR A 298 3.88 1.82 0.46
CA THR A 298 4.11 2.52 1.73
C THR A 298 4.20 4.00 1.46
N VAL A 299 3.31 4.78 2.06
CA VAL A 299 3.30 6.23 2.01
C VAL A 299 3.79 6.75 3.35
N VAL A 300 4.75 7.67 3.32
CA VAL A 300 5.32 8.32 4.49
C VAL A 300 5.09 9.81 4.38
N VAL A 301 4.45 10.39 5.38
CA VAL A 301 4.33 11.85 5.55
C VAL A 301 5.16 12.23 6.77
N SER A 302 6.30 12.85 6.52
CA SER A 302 7.25 13.24 7.57
C SER A 302 6.99 14.66 8.05
N LEU A 303 6.84 14.82 9.37
CA LEU A 303 6.67 16.10 10.06
C LEU A 303 7.97 16.57 10.76
N ALA A 304 9.06 15.82 10.59
CA ALA A 304 10.38 16.10 11.20
C ALA A 304 10.95 17.47 10.81
N GLY A 305 10.47 18.08 9.72
CA GLY A 305 10.89 19.41 9.29
C GLY A 305 10.47 20.56 10.21
N GLY A 306 9.52 20.33 11.13
CA GLY A 306 8.95 21.39 11.97
C GLY A 306 8.48 22.57 11.12
N ALA A 307 9.06 23.75 11.34
CA ALA A 307 8.76 24.97 10.59
C ALA A 307 9.11 24.90 9.08
N LEU A 308 9.95 23.95 8.66
CA LEU A 308 10.28 23.76 7.24
C LEU A 308 9.11 23.20 6.43
N GLY A 309 8.10 22.61 7.08
CA GLY A 309 6.96 21.97 6.43
C GLY A 309 7.15 20.46 6.24
N ALA A 310 6.05 19.78 5.90
CA ALA A 310 6.02 18.32 5.78
C ALA A 310 6.58 17.84 4.43
N ARG A 311 7.22 16.65 4.42
CA ARG A 311 7.68 15.98 3.18
C ARG A 311 6.97 14.64 2.99
N GLY A 312 6.73 14.28 1.73
CA GLY A 312 6.10 13.01 1.36
C GLY A 312 7.06 12.07 0.64
N LEU A 313 6.99 10.78 0.96
CA LEU A 313 7.72 9.71 0.28
C LEU A 313 6.74 8.57 0.00
N VAL A 314 6.83 7.95 -1.18
CA VAL A 314 6.13 6.71 -1.48
C VAL A 314 7.12 5.63 -1.89
N ARG A 315 6.91 4.41 -1.41
CA ARG A 315 7.70 3.23 -1.72
C ARG A 315 6.79 2.11 -2.21
N TYR A 316 7.17 1.50 -3.31
CA TYR A 316 6.50 0.36 -3.92
C TYR A 316 7.36 -0.88 -3.81
N VAL A 317 6.76 -1.98 -3.35
CA VAL A 317 7.37 -3.32 -3.27
C VAL A 317 6.54 -4.27 -4.12
N GLY A 318 7.09 -4.71 -5.26
CA GLY A 318 6.37 -5.57 -6.20
C GLY A 318 7.06 -5.66 -7.55
N PRO A 319 6.31 -5.98 -8.62
CA PRO A 319 6.82 -5.96 -9.98
C PRO A 319 7.53 -4.64 -10.30
N PRO A 320 8.67 -4.67 -11.03
CA PRO A 320 9.33 -3.45 -11.47
C PRO A 320 8.34 -2.53 -12.16
N VAL A 321 8.37 -1.25 -11.76
CA VAL A 321 7.50 -0.21 -12.33
C VAL A 321 7.63 -0.21 -13.86
N ALA A 322 6.52 -0.49 -14.55
CA ALA A 322 6.43 -0.40 -15.99
C ALA A 322 5.84 0.97 -16.37
N GLY A 323 6.63 1.80 -17.05
CA GLY A 323 6.18 3.11 -17.55
C GLY A 323 6.69 4.31 -16.75
N SER A 324 6.27 5.49 -17.16
CA SER A 324 6.64 6.75 -16.50
C SER A 324 5.80 6.94 -15.24
N PRO A 325 6.42 7.32 -14.10
CA PRO A 325 5.66 7.63 -12.90
C PRO A 325 4.77 8.85 -13.11
N PRO A 326 3.66 8.97 -12.36
CA PRO A 326 2.84 10.17 -12.30
C PRO A 326 3.69 11.42 -12.05
N GLY A 327 3.25 12.57 -12.56
CA GLY A 327 4.04 13.82 -12.53
C GLY A 327 4.40 14.33 -11.13
N TYR A 328 3.63 13.92 -10.12
CA TYR A 328 3.86 14.22 -8.70
C TYR A 328 4.87 13.28 -8.02
N LEU A 329 5.27 12.18 -8.65
CA LEU A 329 6.27 11.25 -8.13
C LEU A 329 7.65 11.54 -8.74
N ARG A 330 8.56 12.03 -7.90
CA ARG A 330 9.93 12.37 -8.30
C ARG A 330 10.88 11.19 -8.02
N PRO A 331 11.61 10.68 -9.03
CA PRO A 331 12.52 9.54 -8.86
C PRO A 331 13.75 9.92 -8.03
N LEU A 332 14.10 9.05 -7.07
CA LEU A 332 15.26 9.20 -6.20
C LEU A 332 16.48 8.43 -6.73
N GLY A 333 16.97 8.88 -7.90
CA GLY A 333 18.11 8.26 -8.58
C GLY A 333 19.39 8.28 -7.74
N GLY A 334 19.95 7.10 -7.45
CA GLY A 334 21.16 6.86 -6.66
C GLY A 334 20.97 6.95 -5.14
N ARG A 335 19.71 7.02 -4.68
CA ARG A 335 19.34 7.26 -3.26
C ARG A 335 18.24 6.29 -2.79
N GLN A 336 18.12 5.13 -3.42
CA GLN A 336 17.04 4.19 -3.14
C GLN A 336 17.23 3.47 -1.81
N ALA A 337 18.48 3.22 -1.41
CA ALA A 337 18.81 2.66 -0.09
C ALA A 337 18.47 3.63 1.05
N GLU A 338 18.82 4.91 0.90
CA GLU A 338 18.46 5.96 1.88
C GLU A 338 16.95 6.17 1.93
N ALA A 339 16.26 6.17 0.78
CA ALA A 339 14.81 6.27 0.73
C ALA A 339 14.11 5.06 1.37
N LEU A 340 14.69 3.86 1.24
CA LEU A 340 14.21 2.69 1.98
C LEU A 340 14.33 2.91 3.49
N LEU A 341 15.49 3.33 3.99
CA LEU A 341 15.70 3.60 5.42
C LEU A 341 14.76 4.68 5.94
N ALA A 342 14.55 5.76 5.18
CA ALA A 342 13.60 6.83 5.51
C ALA A 342 12.13 6.36 5.60
N SER A 343 11.80 5.22 4.98
CA SER A 343 10.47 4.59 5.06
C SER A 343 10.31 3.54 6.16
N LEU A 344 11.39 3.27 6.91
CA LEU A 344 11.45 2.32 8.01
C LEU A 344 11.64 3.08 9.34
N PRO A 345 11.36 2.45 10.50
CA PRO A 345 11.60 3.05 11.81
C PRO A 345 13.11 3.05 12.14
N THR A 346 13.88 3.82 11.38
CA THR A 346 15.33 4.00 11.54
C THR A 346 15.65 5.44 11.91
N GLU A 347 16.91 5.77 12.19
CA GLU A 347 17.33 7.16 12.44
C GLU A 347 17.13 8.07 11.21
N THR A 348 17.11 7.52 9.99
CA THR A 348 16.95 8.29 8.76
C THR A 348 15.52 8.82 8.62
N SER A 349 15.39 10.13 8.41
CA SER A 349 14.15 10.82 8.08
C SER A 349 14.04 11.08 6.58
N VAL A 350 12.82 11.27 6.08
CA VAL A 350 12.59 11.80 4.74
C VAL A 350 13.26 13.17 4.56
N HIS A 351 13.46 13.95 5.62
CA HIS A 351 14.17 15.23 5.58
C HIS A 351 15.67 15.13 5.30
N ASP A 352 16.29 13.97 5.54
CA ASP A 352 17.71 13.72 5.26
C ASP A 352 17.96 13.47 3.76
N LEU A 353 16.91 13.11 3.02
CA LEU A 353 16.99 12.91 1.58
C LEU A 353 17.29 14.23 0.87
N PRO A 354 18.17 14.23 -0.15
CA PRO A 354 18.54 15.45 -0.87
C PRO A 354 17.32 16.24 -1.35
N ARG A 355 17.30 17.54 -1.05
CA ARG A 355 16.23 18.43 -1.52
C ARG A 355 16.42 18.68 -3.02
N PRO A 356 15.42 18.36 -3.86
CA PRO A 356 15.44 18.78 -5.25
C PRO A 356 15.49 20.31 -5.31
N ARG A 357 16.21 20.87 -6.30
CA ARG A 357 16.26 22.33 -6.49
C ARG A 357 14.94 22.95 -6.95
N SER A 358 14.04 22.12 -7.49
CA SER A 358 12.69 22.54 -7.86
C SER A 358 11.83 22.57 -6.59
N ALA A 359 11.24 23.74 -6.32
CA ALA A 359 10.21 23.91 -5.29
C ALA A 359 9.11 22.84 -5.43
N GLY A 360 8.46 22.49 -4.31
CA GLY A 360 7.28 21.63 -4.27
C GLY A 360 7.43 20.33 -3.48
N ASP A 361 8.62 19.98 -2.97
CA ASP A 361 8.78 18.79 -2.11
C ASP A 361 8.38 19.01 -0.64
N LEU A 362 8.13 20.27 -0.26
CA LEU A 362 7.57 20.68 1.02
C LEU A 362 6.11 21.07 0.83
N ALA A 363 5.23 20.52 1.67
CA ALA A 363 3.84 20.92 1.73
C ALA A 363 3.71 22.33 2.30
N SER A 364 2.83 23.16 1.73
CA SER A 364 2.49 24.47 2.31
C SER A 364 1.76 24.32 3.65
N ALA A 365 1.76 25.35 4.49
CA ALA A 365 1.04 25.32 5.76
C ALA A 365 -0.47 25.05 5.56
N GLU A 366 -1.08 25.62 4.52
CA GLU A 366 -2.47 25.39 4.16
C GLU A 366 -2.71 23.92 3.76
N GLN A 367 -1.84 23.36 2.91
CA GLN A 367 -1.91 21.95 2.53
C GLN A 367 -1.79 21.03 3.75
N VAL A 368 -0.89 21.32 4.68
CA VAL A 368 -0.71 20.54 5.91
C VAL A 368 -1.97 20.63 6.80
N SER A 369 -2.60 21.80 6.91
CA SER A 369 -3.82 21.97 7.71
C SER A 369 -5.03 21.19 7.17
N GLN A 370 -5.13 21.06 5.84
CA GLN A 370 -6.22 20.34 5.18
C GLN A 370 -5.94 18.84 5.02
N LEU A 371 -4.70 18.40 5.28
CA LEU A 371 -4.29 17.02 5.06
C LEU A 371 -4.83 16.10 6.15
N SER A 372 -5.73 15.20 5.75
CA SER A 372 -6.23 14.10 6.57
C SER A 372 -5.79 12.77 5.95
N ILE A 373 -5.14 11.93 6.75
CA ILE A 373 -4.62 10.64 6.29
C ILE A 373 -5.58 9.54 6.73
N PRO A 374 -6.18 8.77 5.81
CA PRO A 374 -7.07 7.69 6.20
C PRO A 374 -6.31 6.58 6.94
N ILE A 375 -6.83 6.22 8.10
CA ILE A 375 -6.36 5.10 8.90
C ILE A 375 -7.25 3.89 8.64
N GLY A 376 -6.63 2.72 8.64
CA GLY A 376 -7.37 1.47 8.46
C GLY A 376 -7.69 1.07 7.02
N PRO A 377 -8.04 -0.21 6.85
CA PRO A 377 -8.42 -0.76 5.55
C PRO A 377 -9.74 -0.16 5.06
N SER A 378 -9.86 0.01 3.75
CA SER A 378 -11.16 0.30 3.12
C SER A 378 -12.14 -0.88 3.29
N GLY A 379 -11.60 -2.09 3.51
CA GLY A 379 -12.37 -3.32 3.63
C GLY A 379 -12.81 -3.88 2.28
N GLN A 380 -13.69 -4.88 2.32
CA GLN A 380 -14.27 -5.43 1.10
C GLN A 380 -15.51 -4.67 0.64
N ILE A 381 -15.77 -4.67 -0.66
CA ILE A 381 -17.00 -4.15 -1.25
C ILE A 381 -18.15 -5.10 -0.93
N LEU A 382 -19.17 -4.59 -0.25
CA LEU A 382 -20.40 -5.33 0.02
C LEU A 382 -21.40 -5.19 -1.14
N GLY A 383 -21.45 -4.02 -1.78
CA GLY A 383 -22.27 -3.77 -2.96
C GLY A 383 -22.50 -2.28 -3.22
N ALA A 384 -23.49 -1.94 -4.05
CA ALA A 384 -23.85 -0.56 -4.36
C ALA A 384 -24.89 -0.02 -3.37
N ILE A 385 -24.77 1.23 -2.92
CA ILE A 385 -25.75 1.84 -2.01
C ILE A 385 -27.08 1.97 -2.76
N SER A 386 -28.17 1.43 -2.19
CA SER A 386 -29.46 1.44 -2.88
C SER A 386 -29.92 2.85 -3.22
N GLY A 387 -30.35 3.05 -4.46
CA GLY A 387 -30.70 4.37 -5.01
C GLY A 387 -29.51 5.23 -5.46
N ARG A 388 -28.27 4.75 -5.29
CA ARG A 388 -27.03 5.40 -5.79
C ARG A 388 -26.10 4.35 -6.42
N PRO A 389 -26.39 3.89 -7.65
CA PRO A 389 -25.68 2.77 -8.27
C PRO A 389 -24.18 3.02 -8.51
N THR A 390 -23.75 4.29 -8.55
CA THR A 390 -22.34 4.69 -8.74
C THR A 390 -21.56 4.78 -7.43
N HIS A 391 -22.23 4.59 -6.28
CA HIS A 391 -21.60 4.62 -4.96
C HIS A 391 -21.60 3.21 -4.38
N THR A 392 -20.42 2.67 -4.10
CA THR A 392 -20.29 1.34 -3.49
C THR A 392 -19.89 1.45 -2.02
N LEU A 393 -20.46 0.58 -1.20
CA LEU A 393 -20.16 0.48 0.22
C LEU A 393 -19.08 -0.58 0.43
N ALA A 394 -17.96 -0.18 1.02
CA ALA A 394 -16.93 -1.08 1.50
C ALA A 394 -16.89 -1.09 3.03
N MET A 395 -16.68 -2.27 3.61
CA MET A 395 -16.67 -2.49 5.06
C MET A 395 -15.56 -3.47 5.43
N PRO A 396 -14.68 -3.15 6.38
CA PRO A 396 -13.69 -4.09 6.87
C PRO A 396 -14.33 -5.08 7.84
N LEU A 397 -14.28 -6.37 7.53
CA LEU A 397 -14.75 -7.39 8.48
C LEU A 397 -13.73 -7.72 9.58
N PHE A 398 -12.44 -7.45 9.37
CA PHE A 398 -11.39 -7.78 10.32
C PHE A 398 -10.43 -6.61 10.53
N ASP A 399 -9.69 -6.64 11.65
CA ASP A 399 -8.60 -5.72 11.93
C ASP A 399 -7.27 -6.26 11.37
N PRO A 400 -6.58 -5.55 10.46
CA PRO A 400 -5.26 -5.95 9.99
C PRO A 400 -4.13 -5.72 11.02
N ALA A 401 -4.39 -4.97 12.10
CA ALA A 401 -3.44 -4.77 13.18
C ALA A 401 -2.88 -6.10 13.72
N ARG A 402 -1.56 -6.17 13.94
CA ARG A 402 -0.93 -7.33 14.60
C ARG A 402 -0.85 -7.19 16.11
N TYR A 403 -0.65 -5.97 16.60
CA TYR A 403 -0.64 -5.70 18.03
C TYR A 403 -2.01 -5.19 18.47
N ASN A 404 -2.58 -5.83 19.49
CA ASN A 404 -3.89 -5.52 20.06
C ASN A 404 -5.01 -5.37 19.00
N PRO A 405 -5.24 -6.37 18.13
CA PRO A 405 -6.30 -6.31 17.13
C PRO A 405 -7.68 -6.19 17.80
N ARG A 406 -8.56 -5.38 17.23
CA ARG A 406 -9.94 -5.29 17.71
C ARG A 406 -10.67 -6.60 17.44
N HIS A 407 -11.19 -7.22 18.51
CA HIS A 407 -12.08 -8.36 18.38
C HIS A 407 -13.45 -7.91 17.87
N ARG A 408 -14.03 -8.67 16.94
CA ARG A 408 -15.33 -8.35 16.32
C ARG A 408 -16.18 -9.59 16.12
N THR A 409 -17.47 -9.43 16.37
CA THR A 409 -18.50 -10.44 16.10
C THR A 409 -19.42 -9.96 14.98
N ILE A 410 -19.62 -10.81 13.98
CA ILE A 410 -20.40 -10.49 12.79
C ILE A 410 -21.43 -11.57 12.56
N ASP A 411 -22.69 -11.18 12.44
CA ASP A 411 -23.77 -12.11 12.12
C ASP A 411 -24.24 -11.88 10.69
N VAL A 412 -24.28 -12.95 9.90
CA VAL A 412 -24.70 -12.94 8.51
C VAL A 412 -25.94 -13.82 8.39
N TYR A 413 -27.07 -13.22 8.04
CA TYR A 413 -28.34 -13.87 7.78
C TYR A 413 -28.60 -13.86 6.28
N ALA A 414 -27.98 -14.79 5.56
CA ALA A 414 -27.97 -14.81 4.10
C ALA A 414 -27.94 -16.24 3.55
N GLU A 415 -28.39 -16.40 2.32
CA GLU A 415 -28.20 -17.62 1.56
C GLU A 415 -26.69 -17.91 1.40
N LEU A 416 -26.34 -19.20 1.32
CA LEU A 416 -24.93 -19.61 1.28
C LEU A 416 -24.12 -18.92 0.17
N PRO A 417 -24.62 -18.77 -1.07
CA PRO A 417 -23.84 -18.13 -2.12
C PRO A 417 -23.42 -16.69 -1.76
N VAL A 418 -24.31 -15.92 -1.14
CA VAL A 418 -24.05 -14.55 -0.69
C VAL A 418 -23.04 -14.56 0.46
N ALA A 419 -23.19 -15.46 1.42
CA ALA A 419 -22.26 -15.58 2.54
C ALA A 419 -20.84 -16.01 2.07
N GLN A 420 -20.76 -16.94 1.12
CA GLN A 420 -19.51 -17.36 0.48
C GLN A 420 -18.84 -16.21 -0.25
N GLN A 421 -19.61 -15.38 -0.96
CA GLN A 421 -19.10 -14.19 -1.65
C GLN A 421 -18.49 -13.17 -0.67
N ILE A 422 -19.17 -12.90 0.46
CA ILE A 422 -18.67 -11.99 1.50
C ILE A 422 -17.33 -12.48 2.06
N VAL A 423 -17.23 -13.78 2.36
CA VAL A 423 -16.00 -14.42 2.87
C VAL A 423 -14.89 -14.41 1.82
N LEU A 424 -15.22 -14.75 0.57
CA LEU A 424 -14.28 -14.77 -0.54
C LEU A 424 -13.66 -13.39 -0.77
N ARG A 425 -14.47 -12.31 -0.70
CA ARG A 425 -13.98 -10.93 -0.77
C ARG A 425 -13.10 -10.54 0.43
N ALA A 426 -13.46 -10.97 1.65
CA ALA A 426 -12.65 -10.74 2.85
C ALA A 426 -11.22 -11.30 2.69
N MET A 427 -11.11 -12.50 2.12
CA MET A 427 -9.83 -13.17 1.88
C MET A 427 -8.92 -12.35 0.94
N VAL A 428 -9.48 -11.82 -0.14
CA VAL A 428 -8.70 -11.03 -1.12
C VAL A 428 -8.18 -9.72 -0.56
N VAL A 429 -8.96 -9.07 0.30
CA VAL A 429 -8.52 -7.84 0.96
C VAL A 429 -7.49 -8.11 2.06
N GLY A 430 -7.20 -9.36 2.40
CA GLY A 430 -6.08 -9.76 3.26
C GLY A 430 -6.44 -10.63 4.46
N ALA A 431 -7.69 -11.08 4.59
CA ALA A 431 -8.06 -12.02 5.65
C ALA A 431 -7.46 -13.41 5.41
N ASP A 432 -7.13 -14.10 6.49
CA ASP A 432 -6.87 -15.53 6.53
C ASP A 432 -8.07 -16.19 7.20
N VAL A 433 -8.83 -16.98 6.44
CA VAL A 433 -10.16 -17.45 6.83
C VAL A 433 -10.16 -18.95 7.13
N GLU A 434 -10.73 -19.30 8.27
CA GLU A 434 -10.99 -20.68 8.67
C GLU A 434 -12.49 -20.92 8.82
N VAL A 435 -13.02 -21.92 8.10
CA VAL A 435 -14.46 -22.21 8.04
C VAL A 435 -14.80 -23.47 8.83
N TYR A 436 -15.69 -23.32 9.80
CA TYR A 436 -16.39 -24.39 10.51
C TYR A 436 -17.83 -24.42 9.98
N SER A 437 -18.26 -25.54 9.40
CA SER A 437 -19.58 -25.62 8.77
C SER A 437 -20.25 -26.96 9.05
N ALA A 438 -21.58 -26.94 9.23
CA ALA A 438 -22.41 -28.15 9.26
C ALA A 438 -22.56 -28.80 7.86
N ARG A 439 -22.20 -28.06 6.79
CA ARG A 439 -22.30 -28.45 5.38
C ARG A 439 -20.94 -28.31 4.67
N PRO A 440 -19.89 -29.00 5.14
CA PRO A 440 -18.52 -28.80 4.66
C PRO A 440 -18.36 -29.06 3.16
N GLN A 441 -19.17 -29.95 2.57
CA GLN A 441 -19.12 -30.28 1.14
C GLN A 441 -19.43 -29.05 0.26
N GLN A 442 -20.29 -28.13 0.72
CA GLN A 442 -20.63 -26.92 -0.03
C GLN A 442 -19.51 -25.87 -0.01
N TRP A 443 -18.61 -25.93 0.98
CA TRP A 443 -17.43 -25.05 1.09
C TRP A 443 -16.19 -25.63 0.42
N GLN A 444 -16.09 -26.96 0.29
CA GLN A 444 -14.94 -27.64 -0.32
C GLN A 444 -14.64 -27.13 -1.73
N GLN A 445 -15.67 -26.83 -2.53
CA GLN A 445 -15.48 -26.29 -3.87
C GLN A 445 -14.83 -24.90 -3.85
N LEU A 446 -15.29 -24.01 -2.96
CA LEU A 446 -14.72 -22.66 -2.82
C LEU A 446 -13.24 -22.75 -2.42
N VAL A 447 -12.93 -23.57 -1.41
CA VAL A 447 -11.56 -23.82 -0.92
C VAL A 447 -10.67 -24.37 -2.05
N ALA A 448 -11.15 -25.38 -2.78
CA ALA A 448 -10.42 -25.98 -3.90
C ALA A 448 -10.21 -24.98 -5.05
N SER A 449 -11.17 -24.10 -5.31
CA SER A 449 -11.10 -23.09 -6.37
C SER A 449 -10.14 -21.94 -6.03
N VAL A 450 -10.02 -21.59 -4.74
CA VAL A 450 -9.01 -20.64 -4.25
C VAL A 450 -7.62 -21.27 -4.32
N GLY A 451 -7.49 -22.53 -3.89
CA GLY A 451 -6.25 -23.31 -4.03
C GLY A 451 -5.08 -22.84 -3.16
N ASP A 452 -5.35 -22.00 -2.15
CA ASP A 452 -4.37 -21.47 -1.20
C ASP A 452 -4.82 -21.76 0.24
N PRO A 453 -4.22 -22.77 0.92
CA PRO A 453 -4.64 -23.20 2.25
C PRO A 453 -4.31 -22.19 3.36
N ASP A 454 -3.38 -21.26 3.12
CA ASP A 454 -3.02 -20.25 4.12
C ASP A 454 -4.09 -19.16 4.19
N SER A 455 -4.77 -18.86 3.08
CA SER A 455 -5.77 -17.78 2.99
C SER A 455 -7.21 -18.23 3.18
N LEU A 456 -7.58 -19.44 2.75
CA LEU A 456 -8.91 -20.02 2.98
C LEU A 456 -8.82 -21.52 3.21
N ARG A 457 -9.29 -21.99 4.36
CA ARG A 457 -9.29 -23.41 4.73
C ARG A 457 -10.58 -23.85 5.41
N LEU A 458 -10.89 -25.14 5.27
CA LEU A 458 -11.94 -25.81 6.02
C LEU A 458 -11.35 -26.45 7.28
N ALA A 459 -11.94 -26.19 8.44
CA ALA A 459 -11.48 -26.78 9.69
C ALA A 459 -11.92 -28.27 9.80
N PRO A 460 -11.06 -29.15 10.34
CA PRO A 460 -11.32 -30.59 10.33
C PRO A 460 -12.45 -31.09 11.26
N GLU A 461 -12.90 -30.33 12.26
CA GLU A 461 -14.15 -30.53 13.04
C GLU A 461 -14.27 -29.37 14.06
N PRO A 462 -15.45 -29.07 14.66
CA PRO A 462 -15.55 -27.98 15.63
C PRO A 462 -14.69 -28.28 16.88
N PRO A 463 -14.02 -27.27 17.46
CA PRO A 463 -13.03 -27.49 18.51
C PRO A 463 -13.71 -27.87 19.83
N GLY A 464 -13.84 -29.17 20.07
CA GLY A 464 -14.02 -29.76 21.41
C GLY A 464 -12.70 -29.96 22.17
N GLY A 465 -11.56 -29.67 21.54
CA GLY A 465 -10.24 -29.76 22.14
C GLY A 465 -9.35 -28.62 21.66
N ARG A 466 -8.56 -28.05 22.57
CA ARG A 466 -7.49 -27.10 22.25
C ARG A 466 -6.63 -27.66 21.11
N SER A 467 -6.84 -27.15 19.89
CA SER A 467 -5.94 -27.45 18.78
C SER A 467 -4.61 -26.78 19.07
N THR A 468 -3.62 -27.59 19.44
CA THR A 468 -2.21 -27.21 19.61
C THR A 468 -1.44 -27.33 18.30
N ALA A 469 -2.12 -27.37 17.15
CA ALA A 469 -1.44 -27.34 15.86
C ALA A 469 -0.92 -25.92 15.63
N ALA A 470 0.40 -25.78 15.57
CA ALA A 470 1.13 -24.58 15.20
C ALA A 470 0.92 -24.21 13.72
N GLY A 471 -0.33 -23.98 13.32
CA GLY A 471 -0.75 -23.46 12.03
C GLY A 471 -1.08 -21.96 12.13
N SER A 472 -0.97 -21.25 11.00
CA SER A 472 -1.25 -19.82 10.87
C SER A 472 -2.56 -19.44 11.58
N SER A 473 -2.50 -18.51 12.54
CA SER A 473 -3.69 -18.02 13.25
C SER A 473 -4.60 -17.32 12.25
N ALA A 474 -5.78 -17.88 12.00
CA ALA A 474 -6.78 -17.24 11.15
C ALA A 474 -7.12 -15.84 11.71
N THR A 475 -7.35 -14.88 10.81
CA THR A 475 -7.86 -13.56 11.20
C THR A 475 -9.38 -13.59 11.33
N ILE A 476 -10.04 -14.47 10.58
CA ILE A 476 -11.50 -14.68 10.61
C ILE A 476 -11.81 -16.16 10.82
N ALA A 477 -12.63 -16.46 11.83
CA ALA A 477 -13.27 -17.76 12.00
C ALA A 477 -14.75 -17.66 11.60
N VAL A 478 -15.15 -18.47 10.61
CA VAL A 478 -16.51 -18.53 10.09
C VAL A 478 -17.23 -19.75 10.65
N PHE A 479 -18.40 -19.56 11.23
CA PHE A 479 -19.26 -20.61 11.78
C PHE A 479 -20.57 -20.65 11.00
N ASP A 480 -20.70 -21.61 10.08
CA ASP A 480 -21.85 -21.78 9.20
C ASP A 480 -22.79 -22.87 9.72
N GLN A 481 -23.96 -22.45 10.18
CA GLN A 481 -24.98 -23.31 10.82
C GLN A 481 -24.44 -24.16 11.99
N VAL A 482 -23.36 -23.70 12.63
CA VAL A 482 -22.78 -24.31 13.83
C VAL A 482 -22.66 -23.27 14.94
N PRO A 483 -22.79 -23.66 16.22
CA PRO A 483 -22.58 -22.72 17.31
C PRO A 483 -21.13 -22.22 17.30
N PRO A 484 -20.89 -20.91 17.52
CA PRO A 484 -19.53 -20.40 17.61
C PRO A 484 -18.83 -21.03 18.82
N ALA A 485 -17.66 -21.60 18.57
CA ALA A 485 -16.77 -22.11 19.61
C ALA A 485 -15.66 -21.09 19.87
N GLY A 486 -14.91 -21.28 20.98
CA GLY A 486 -13.76 -20.42 21.30
C GLY A 486 -12.72 -20.48 20.19
N SER A 487 -12.61 -19.39 19.41
CA SER A 487 -11.61 -19.22 18.36
C SER A 487 -10.52 -18.24 18.82
N ALA A 488 -9.29 -18.47 18.38
CA ALA A 488 -8.20 -17.51 18.56
C ALA A 488 -8.26 -16.36 17.53
N ALA A 489 -9.10 -16.48 16.50
CA ALA A 489 -9.26 -15.45 15.50
C ALA A 489 -9.87 -14.17 16.10
N PRO A 490 -9.33 -12.97 15.82
CA PRO A 490 -9.91 -11.71 16.31
C PRO A 490 -11.34 -11.51 15.83
N THR A 491 -11.67 -11.95 14.61
CA THR A 491 -13.02 -11.81 14.04
C THR A 491 -13.75 -13.15 14.02
N THR A 492 -14.97 -13.16 14.54
CA THR A 492 -15.88 -14.31 14.45
C THR A 492 -17.08 -13.93 13.56
N VAL A 493 -17.33 -14.71 12.52
CA VAL A 493 -18.47 -14.56 11.63
C VAL A 493 -19.41 -15.74 11.84
N THR A 494 -20.68 -15.51 12.15
CA THR A 494 -21.70 -16.58 12.17
C THR A 494 -22.61 -16.45 10.96
N ILE A 495 -22.86 -17.55 10.26
CA ILE A 495 -23.74 -17.60 9.09
C ILE A 495 -24.97 -18.41 9.45
N ASN A 496 -26.14 -17.81 9.28
CA ASN A 496 -27.45 -18.41 9.48
C ASN A 496 -28.34 -18.14 8.26
N ASP A 497 -29.41 -18.93 8.14
CA ASP A 497 -30.36 -18.74 7.04
C ASP A 497 -31.14 -17.42 7.20
N PRO A 498 -31.59 -16.81 6.08
CA PRO A 498 -32.41 -15.60 6.11
C PRO A 498 -33.64 -15.76 7.02
N GLY A 499 -33.91 -14.76 7.86
CA GLY A 499 -35.07 -14.75 8.77
C GLY A 499 -34.88 -15.52 10.08
N ALA A 500 -33.71 -16.12 10.33
CA ALA A 500 -33.39 -16.69 11.64
C ALA A 500 -33.35 -15.60 12.74
N PRO A 501 -33.60 -15.97 14.02
CA PRO A 501 -33.65 -14.98 15.10
C PRO A 501 -32.29 -14.28 15.30
N ARG A 502 -32.36 -12.93 15.37
CA ARG A 502 -31.18 -12.08 15.59
C ARG A 502 -30.56 -12.33 16.95
N ARG A 503 -29.23 -12.49 17.00
CA ARG A 503 -28.49 -12.33 18.26
C ARG A 503 -28.35 -10.84 18.55
N ARG A 504 -28.57 -10.44 19.80
CA ARG A 504 -28.57 -9.02 20.19
C ARG A 504 -27.18 -8.44 20.45
N SER A 505 -26.11 -9.20 20.20
CA SER A 505 -24.75 -8.88 20.66
C SER A 505 -23.70 -8.82 19.57
N ALA A 506 -24.08 -8.82 18.28
CA ALA A 506 -23.12 -8.69 17.19
C ALA A 506 -22.72 -7.23 16.95
N ASP A 507 -21.44 -6.99 16.66
CA ASP A 507 -20.92 -5.65 16.33
C ASP A 507 -21.34 -5.22 14.91
N LEU A 508 -21.57 -6.19 14.02
CA LEU A 508 -22.07 -5.98 12.66
C LEU A 508 -23.09 -7.07 12.32
N ALA A 509 -24.23 -6.69 11.75
CA ALA A 509 -25.19 -7.64 11.22
C ALA A 509 -25.43 -7.38 9.73
N ILE A 510 -25.42 -8.44 8.92
CA ILE A 510 -25.70 -8.40 7.48
C ILE A 510 -26.92 -9.28 7.22
N ASP A 511 -28.05 -8.67 6.90
CA ASP A 511 -29.31 -9.36 6.64
C ASP A 511 -29.63 -9.32 5.14
N GLN A 512 -29.83 -10.49 4.52
CA GLN A 512 -30.32 -10.54 3.15
C GLN A 512 -31.83 -10.27 3.12
N VAL A 513 -32.23 -9.20 2.43
CA VAL A 513 -33.63 -8.75 2.36
C VAL A 513 -34.29 -9.20 1.06
N SER A 514 -33.52 -9.37 -0.01
CA SER A 514 -33.96 -9.94 -1.28
C SER A 514 -32.83 -10.74 -1.93
N SER A 515 -33.11 -11.39 -3.06
CA SER A 515 -32.07 -12.06 -3.87
C SER A 515 -30.97 -11.11 -4.36
N THR A 516 -31.21 -9.79 -4.36
CA THR A 516 -30.29 -8.79 -4.91
C THR A 516 -29.91 -7.70 -3.91
N ALA A 517 -30.34 -7.77 -2.64
CA ALA A 517 -30.09 -6.71 -1.67
C ALA A 517 -29.86 -7.23 -0.25
N ILE A 518 -28.96 -6.56 0.46
CA ILE A 518 -28.61 -6.80 1.86
C ILE A 518 -28.75 -5.51 2.67
N ASP A 519 -29.17 -5.64 3.93
CA ASP A 519 -29.15 -4.59 4.93
C ASP A 519 -27.91 -4.79 5.82
N VAL A 520 -27.02 -3.81 5.82
CA VAL A 520 -25.82 -3.79 6.66
C VAL A 520 -26.10 -2.92 7.88
N SER A 521 -26.28 -3.55 9.03
CA SER A 521 -26.56 -2.89 10.31
C SER A 521 -25.27 -2.70 11.10
N ILE A 522 -24.88 -1.43 11.25
CA ILE A 522 -23.72 -0.93 12.00
C ILE A 522 -24.26 -0.23 13.26
N PRO A 523 -23.52 -0.13 14.38
CA PRO A 523 -24.05 0.42 15.64
C PRO A 523 -24.82 1.74 15.55
N MET A 524 -24.51 2.60 14.57
CA MET A 524 -25.15 3.90 14.39
C MET A 524 -26.15 4.00 13.22
N ARG A 525 -26.16 3.04 12.28
CA ARG A 525 -26.98 3.12 11.06
C ARG A 525 -27.15 1.75 10.38
N THR A 526 -28.29 1.54 9.74
CA THR A 526 -28.49 0.45 8.78
C THR A 526 -28.44 1.04 7.37
N VAL A 527 -27.61 0.45 6.51
CA VAL A 527 -27.46 0.86 5.11
C VAL A 527 -27.91 -0.28 4.22
N ARG A 528 -28.86 -0.01 3.32
CA ARG A 528 -29.27 -0.98 2.29
C ARG A 528 -28.32 -0.92 1.11
N VAL A 529 -27.90 -2.09 0.66
CA VAL A 529 -26.91 -2.27 -0.37
C VAL A 529 -27.40 -3.30 -1.38
N ASP A 530 -27.37 -2.94 -2.65
CA ASP A 530 -27.64 -3.82 -3.77
C ASP A 530 -26.40 -4.67 -4.06
N LEU A 531 -26.56 -5.99 -4.08
CA LEU A 531 -25.47 -6.93 -4.33
C LEU A 531 -24.89 -6.70 -5.73
N ILE A 532 -23.57 -6.58 -5.79
CA ILE A 532 -22.84 -6.53 -7.05
C ILE A 532 -22.38 -7.95 -7.35
N GLU A 533 -22.84 -8.52 -8.47
CA GLU A 533 -22.33 -9.77 -9.03
C GLU A 533 -21.33 -9.47 -10.15
N PRO A 534 -20.01 -9.53 -9.89
CA PRO A 534 -19.00 -9.38 -10.92
C PRO A 534 -19.03 -10.61 -11.83
N ARG A 535 -18.90 -10.37 -13.13
CA ARG A 535 -18.74 -11.44 -14.13
C ARG A 535 -17.56 -12.33 -13.72
N GLY A 536 -17.84 -13.60 -13.42
CA GLY A 536 -16.83 -14.60 -13.08
C GLY A 536 -16.67 -14.91 -11.58
N GLU A 537 -17.33 -14.19 -10.66
CA GLU A 537 -17.39 -14.63 -9.24
C GLU A 537 -18.22 -15.90 -9.08
N THR A 538 -19.26 -16.06 -9.90
CA THR A 538 -20.15 -17.23 -9.91
C THR A 538 -19.39 -18.56 -10.05
N ARG A 539 -18.23 -18.60 -10.71
CA ARG A 539 -17.44 -19.85 -10.85
C ARG A 539 -16.85 -20.35 -9.53
N TYR A 540 -16.67 -19.45 -8.55
CA TYR A 540 -16.14 -19.77 -7.23
C TYR A 540 -17.23 -20.23 -6.26
N VAL A 541 -18.46 -19.73 -6.48
CA VAL A 541 -19.59 -19.89 -5.55
C VAL A 541 -20.59 -20.95 -6.06
N ASN A 542 -20.81 -21.04 -7.37
CA ASN A 542 -21.73 -22.00 -7.98
C ASN A 542 -20.96 -23.02 -8.82
N SER A 543 -20.94 -24.29 -8.41
CA SER A 543 -21.00 -25.44 -9.34
C SER A 543 -21.60 -26.65 -8.64
N ALA A 544 -22.92 -26.60 -8.43
CA ALA A 544 -23.72 -27.81 -8.33
C ALA A 544 -25.06 -27.57 -9.06
N GLY A 545 -25.17 -28.09 -10.29
CA GLY A 545 -26.47 -28.55 -10.77
C GLY A 545 -27.15 -27.88 -11.97
N ASP A 546 -26.49 -27.08 -12.82
CA ASP A 546 -27.12 -26.64 -14.08
C ASP A 546 -26.12 -26.54 -15.24
N PHE A 547 -25.64 -27.70 -15.68
CA PHE A 547 -25.47 -27.88 -17.11
C PHE A 547 -26.84 -28.37 -17.61
N PRO A 548 -27.56 -27.64 -18.48
CA PRO A 548 -28.62 -28.29 -19.23
C PRO A 548 -27.97 -29.48 -19.91
N ALA A 549 -28.47 -30.68 -19.64
CA ALA A 549 -27.96 -31.91 -20.22
C ALA A 549 -27.78 -31.67 -21.72
N SER A 550 -26.52 -31.57 -22.15
CA SER A 550 -26.18 -31.53 -23.56
C SER A 550 -26.49 -32.93 -24.10
N GLY A 551 -27.77 -33.16 -24.39
CA GLY A 551 -28.18 -34.23 -25.27
C GLY A 551 -27.45 -34.05 -26.60
N PRO A 552 -27.12 -35.15 -27.29
CA PRO A 552 -26.47 -35.06 -28.59
C PRO A 552 -27.29 -34.14 -29.51
N PRO A 553 -26.64 -33.31 -30.34
CA PRO A 553 -27.33 -32.33 -31.14
C PRO A 553 -28.38 -33.02 -32.02
N ALA A 554 -29.64 -32.63 -31.86
CA ALA A 554 -30.69 -33.01 -32.76
C ALA A 554 -30.35 -32.45 -34.14
N ILE A 555 -30.08 -33.35 -35.09
CA ILE A 555 -29.90 -33.01 -36.49
C ILE A 555 -31.28 -32.56 -37.00
N SER A 556 -31.49 -31.25 -37.06
CA SER A 556 -32.64 -30.66 -37.75
C SER A 556 -32.48 -30.93 -39.25
N ALA A 557 -33.40 -31.71 -39.81
CA ALA A 557 -33.53 -31.89 -41.25
C ALA A 557 -33.82 -30.53 -41.93
N PRO A 558 -33.27 -30.26 -43.12
CA PRO A 558 -33.47 -28.97 -43.78
C PRO A 558 -34.92 -28.83 -44.27
N GLU A 559 -35.55 -27.74 -43.87
CA GLU A 559 -36.84 -27.27 -44.40
C GLU A 559 -36.76 -27.10 -45.91
N THR A 560 -37.69 -27.74 -46.60
CA THR A 560 -37.91 -27.63 -48.04
C THR A 560 -38.61 -26.29 -48.32
N LEU A 561 -37.85 -25.26 -48.69
CA LEU A 561 -38.42 -24.04 -49.25
C LEU A 561 -38.96 -24.32 -50.67
N SER A 562 -40.28 -24.24 -50.80
CA SER A 562 -40.99 -24.28 -52.09
C SER A 562 -40.82 -22.94 -52.82
N ALA A 563 -40.42 -22.99 -54.09
CA ALA A 563 -40.22 -21.84 -54.96
C ALA A 563 -41.54 -21.29 -55.56
N PRO A 564 -41.65 -19.98 -55.87
CA PRO A 564 -42.67 -19.45 -56.76
C PRO A 564 -42.19 -19.46 -58.23
N PRO A 565 -43.11 -19.49 -59.23
CA PRO A 565 -42.75 -19.76 -60.61
C PRO A 565 -42.41 -18.51 -61.44
N GLY A 566 -41.43 -18.67 -62.34
CA GLY A 566 -41.45 -18.09 -63.69
C GLY A 566 -40.64 -16.81 -63.93
N GLN A 567 -39.45 -16.93 -64.53
CA GLN A 567 -39.15 -16.51 -65.91
C GLN A 567 -37.63 -16.63 -66.22
N ILE A 568 -37.33 -17.33 -67.32
CA ILE A 568 -36.04 -17.48 -68.04
C ILE A 568 -36.04 -16.45 -69.21
N PRO A 569 -34.97 -16.08 -69.96
CA PRO A 569 -33.53 -16.49 -69.94
C PRO A 569 -32.50 -15.34 -69.96
N GLY A 570 -31.23 -15.69 -69.76
CA GLY A 570 -30.08 -14.85 -70.10
C GLY A 570 -28.73 -15.59 -70.11
N VAL A 571 -28.50 -16.37 -71.17
CA VAL A 571 -27.23 -16.73 -71.84
C VAL A 571 -25.93 -16.13 -71.25
N ILE A 572 -24.91 -16.98 -70.98
CA ILE A 572 -23.57 -17.00 -71.63
C ILE A 572 -22.68 -18.11 -71.03
N ARG A 573 -22.01 -18.81 -71.96
CA ARG A 573 -21.07 -19.93 -71.84
C ARG A 573 -19.73 -19.56 -71.18
N GLY A 574 -19.05 -20.62 -70.70
CA GLY A 574 -17.58 -20.75 -70.69
C GLY A 574 -17.06 -20.95 -69.27
N GLY A 575 -16.19 -21.90 -68.97
CA GLY A 575 -15.44 -22.86 -69.77
C GLY A 575 -14.54 -23.64 -68.80
N SER A 576 -14.40 -24.91 -69.09
CA SER A 576 -13.48 -25.91 -68.56
C SER A 576 -12.03 -25.44 -68.36
N ASN A 577 -11.42 -25.78 -67.22
CA ASN A 577 -10.21 -26.63 -67.08
C ASN A 577 -9.56 -26.34 -65.70
N GLU A 578 -9.42 -27.31 -64.80
CA GLU A 578 -8.49 -28.45 -64.78
C GLU A 578 -7.09 -28.08 -64.26
N VAL A 579 -6.59 -28.95 -63.37
CA VAL A 579 -5.18 -29.22 -62.97
C VAL A 579 -4.61 -28.53 -61.72
N ASN A 580 -4.68 -29.29 -60.63
CA ASN A 580 -3.61 -29.63 -59.66
C ASN A 580 -2.23 -28.97 -59.85
N ARG A 581 -1.76 -28.28 -58.82
CA ARG A 581 -0.53 -28.64 -58.10
C ARG A 581 -0.53 -28.12 -56.68
#